data_AF-A0A1H5Y1D7-F1
#
_entry.id   AF-A0A1H5Y1D7-F1
#
_cell.length_a   1.000
_cell.length_b   1.000
_cell.length_c   1.000
_cell.angle_alpha   90.00
_cell.angle_beta   90.00
_cell.angle_gamma   90.00
#
_symmetry.space_group_name_H-M   'P 1'
#
loop_
_entity.id
_entity.type
_entity.pdbx_description
1 polymer ?
#
loop_
_entity_poly.entity_id
_entity_poly.type
_entity_poly.pdbx_seq_one_letter_code
_entity_poly.pdbx_strand_id
1 'polypeptide(L)'
;MRTFKIIFNALRSLTIGKLWKLVLLFLQNPLFTLISFYATLKTFNIAKKEYPKTNSNDGAGNAFRHALWCCLIMMYCCKISSPKKSLNFTKKMTDLHEELFPNKPLQKKMDLHNNKIGMDFFMELLPGIHRQFFETSFFIEKLKEKTTNAKVLKNLNDKFEGSLVYLEVEKIK
;
A
#
# COMPACT_ATOMS: atom_id res chain seq x y z
N MET A 1 14.29 -1.13 19.04
CA MET A 1 13.87 -2.38 19.72
C MET A 1 12.40 -2.76 19.47
N ARG A 2 11.41 -1.86 19.60
CA ARG A 2 9.98 -2.21 19.38
C ARG A 2 9.64 -2.63 17.93
N THR A 3 10.12 -1.92 16.91
CA THR A 3 9.85 -2.25 15.49
C THR A 3 10.46 -3.58 15.07
N PHE A 4 11.70 -3.85 15.48
CA PHE A 4 12.37 -5.13 15.21
C PHE A 4 11.59 -6.30 15.80
N LYS A 5 11.12 -6.18 17.05
CA LYS A 5 10.31 -7.21 17.70
C LYS A 5 9.01 -7.48 16.95
N ILE A 6 8.34 -6.44 16.45
CA ILE A 6 7.11 -6.57 15.65
C ILE A 6 7.40 -7.33 14.35
N ILE A 7 8.45 -6.93 13.62
CA ILE A 7 8.83 -7.57 12.36
C ILE A 7 9.22 -9.03 12.60
N PHE A 8 10.04 -9.30 13.61
CA PHE A 8 10.45 -10.65 13.96
C PHE A 8 9.25 -11.54 14.29
N ASN A 9 8.31 -11.04 15.09
CA ASN A 9 7.09 -11.77 15.43
C ASN A 9 6.21 -12.01 14.19
N ALA A 10 6.10 -11.02 13.30
CA ALA A 10 5.35 -11.14 12.05
C ALA A 10 5.98 -12.15 11.09
N LEU A 11 7.31 -12.26 11.03
CA LEU A 11 8.00 -13.28 10.24
C LEU A 11 7.83 -14.67 10.85
N ARG A 12 7.89 -14.77 12.19
CA ARG A 12 7.74 -16.04 12.91
C ARG A 12 6.33 -16.63 12.80
N SER A 13 5.31 -15.82 12.54
CA SER A 13 3.94 -16.31 12.35
C SER A 13 3.67 -16.87 10.94
N LEU A 14 4.61 -16.71 10.00
CA LEU A 14 4.46 -17.20 8.62
C LEU A 14 4.85 -18.67 8.50
N THR A 15 4.16 -19.40 7.62
CA THR A 15 4.56 -20.76 7.23
C THR A 15 5.85 -20.74 6.42
N ILE A 16 6.56 -21.87 6.38
CA ILE A 16 7.82 -21.98 5.62
C ILE A 16 7.64 -21.64 4.14
N GLY A 17 6.51 -22.06 3.52
CA GLY A 17 6.21 -21.75 2.12
C GLY A 17 6.01 -20.24 1.88
N LYS A 18 5.38 -19.54 2.83
CA LYS A 18 5.21 -18.08 2.79
C LYS A 18 6.54 -17.35 2.97
N LEU A 19 7.41 -17.83 3.87
CA LEU A 19 8.77 -17.32 4.02
C LEU A 19 9.59 -17.49 2.73
N TRP A 20 9.48 -18.65 2.07
CA TRP A 20 10.15 -18.89 0.79
C TRP A 20 9.72 -17.91 -0.29
N LYS A 21 8.43 -17.54 -0.37
CA LYS A 21 7.96 -16.51 -1.32
C LYS A 21 8.59 -15.14 -1.03
N LEU A 22 8.75 -14.77 0.24
CA LEU A 22 9.40 -13.52 0.63
C LEU A 22 10.90 -13.53 0.25
N VAL A 23 11.59 -14.63 0.54
CA VAL A 23 13.00 -14.83 0.15
C VAL A 23 13.16 -14.74 -1.37
N LEU A 24 12.27 -15.40 -2.13
CA LEU A 24 12.31 -15.36 -3.59
C LEU A 24 12.10 -13.94 -4.13
N LEU A 25 11.15 -13.17 -3.58
CA LEU A 25 10.93 -11.78 -3.98
C LEU A 25 12.19 -10.93 -3.74
N PHE A 26 12.83 -11.11 -2.58
CA PHE A 26 14.08 -10.43 -2.22
C PHE A 26 15.23 -10.80 -3.16
N LEU A 27 15.46 -12.09 -3.41
CA LEU A 27 16.56 -12.54 -4.28
C LEU A 27 16.39 -12.05 -5.72
N GLN A 28 15.15 -12.00 -6.23
CA GLN A 28 14.87 -11.50 -7.57
C GLN A 28 15.01 -9.98 -7.68
N ASN A 29 14.72 -9.23 -6.61
CA ASN A 29 14.69 -7.76 -6.63
C ASN A 29 15.23 -7.17 -5.31
N PRO A 30 16.51 -7.33 -4.97
CA PRO A 30 17.03 -7.01 -3.64
C PRO A 30 16.94 -5.51 -3.35
N LEU A 31 17.40 -4.67 -4.28
CA LEU A 31 17.34 -3.21 -4.14
C LEU A 31 15.90 -2.70 -4.03
N PHE A 32 14.98 -3.20 -4.87
CA PHE A 32 13.58 -2.83 -4.79
C PHE A 32 12.95 -3.23 -3.46
N THR A 33 13.29 -4.40 -2.95
CA THR A 33 12.73 -4.89 -1.68
C THR A 33 13.20 -4.02 -0.51
N LEU A 34 14.49 -3.65 -0.47
CA LEU A 34 15.04 -2.78 0.58
C LEU A 34 14.43 -1.37 0.56
N ILE A 35 14.36 -0.71 -0.60
CA ILE A 35 13.78 0.63 -0.71
C ILE A 35 12.27 0.61 -0.45
N SER A 36 11.59 -0.48 -0.81
CA SER A 36 10.15 -0.62 -0.56
C SER A 36 9.86 -0.90 0.91
N PHE A 37 10.74 -1.61 1.61
CA PHE A 37 10.65 -1.73 3.06
C PHE A 37 10.77 -0.37 3.74
N TYR A 38 11.69 0.48 3.30
CA TYR A 38 11.76 1.88 3.74
C TYR A 38 10.47 2.66 3.41
N ALA A 39 9.93 2.49 2.20
CA ALA A 39 8.66 3.09 1.79
C ALA A 39 7.49 2.66 2.69
N THR A 40 7.43 1.38 3.08
CA THR A 40 6.44 0.83 4.01
C THR A 40 6.51 1.55 5.36
N LEU A 41 7.70 1.63 5.97
CA LEU A 41 7.88 2.31 7.26
C LEU A 41 7.47 3.80 7.17
N LYS A 42 7.88 4.47 6.10
CA LYS A 42 7.52 5.87 5.86
C LYS A 42 6.00 6.05 5.70
N THR A 43 5.35 5.15 4.97
CA THR A 43 3.89 5.16 4.78
C THR A 43 3.17 5.02 6.12
N PHE A 44 3.55 4.05 6.94
CA PHE A 44 2.92 3.85 8.26
C PHE A 44 3.05 5.10 9.15
N ASN A 45 4.21 5.75 9.15
CA ASN A 45 4.41 6.97 9.94
C ASN A 45 3.51 8.11 9.46
N ILE A 46 3.38 8.30 8.14
CA ILE A 46 2.51 9.33 7.56
C ILE A 46 1.04 9.00 7.83
N ALA A 47 0.60 7.78 7.54
CA ALA A 47 -0.79 7.37 7.75
C ALA A 47 -1.19 7.45 9.23
N LYS A 48 -0.29 7.12 10.16
CA LYS A 48 -0.53 7.28 11.60
C LYS A 48 -0.69 8.76 12.00
N LYS A 49 0.05 9.66 11.36
CA LYS A 49 -0.07 11.11 11.60
C LYS A 49 -1.38 11.67 11.04
N GLU A 50 -1.71 11.35 9.79
CA GLU A 50 -2.88 11.91 9.11
C GLU A 50 -4.20 11.25 9.57
N TYR A 51 -4.19 9.95 9.89
CA TYR A 51 -5.38 9.17 10.26
C TYR A 51 -5.13 8.30 11.51
N PRO A 52 -4.84 8.89 12.69
CA PRO A 52 -4.41 8.15 13.89
C PRO A 52 -5.41 7.08 14.37
N LYS A 53 -6.70 7.28 14.11
CA LYS A 53 -7.79 6.38 14.56
C LYS A 53 -8.13 5.26 13.57
N THR A 54 -7.87 5.46 12.27
CA THR A 54 -8.37 4.59 11.19
C THR A 54 -7.28 4.08 10.24
N ASN A 55 -6.01 4.39 10.48
CA ASN A 55 -4.90 3.92 9.65
C ASN A 55 -4.64 2.41 9.74
N SER A 56 -5.16 1.72 10.76
CA SER A 56 -4.90 0.29 11.01
C SER A 56 -6.15 -0.59 11.12
N ASN A 57 -7.33 -0.03 10.81
CA ASN A 57 -8.58 -0.78 10.72
C ASN A 57 -9.06 -0.80 9.25
N ASP A 58 -10.33 -1.04 8.99
CA ASP A 58 -10.87 -1.10 7.62
C ASP A 58 -11.48 0.21 7.13
N GLY A 59 -11.26 1.31 7.87
CA GLY A 59 -11.83 2.62 7.57
C GLY A 59 -11.04 3.42 6.53
N ALA A 60 -11.48 4.66 6.30
CA ALA A 60 -10.91 5.54 5.27
C ALA A 60 -9.40 5.80 5.43
N GLY A 61 -8.87 5.82 6.66
CA GLY A 61 -7.44 5.98 6.90
C GLY A 61 -6.60 4.80 6.39
N ASN A 62 -7.16 3.61 6.34
CA ASN A 62 -6.53 2.44 5.74
C ASN A 62 -6.53 2.54 4.22
N ALA A 63 -7.63 3.01 3.63
CA ALA A 63 -7.69 3.29 2.20
C ALA A 63 -6.60 4.29 1.75
N PHE A 64 -6.44 5.38 2.50
CA PHE A 64 -5.33 6.32 2.34
C PHE A 64 -3.97 5.63 2.43
N ARG A 65 -3.76 4.83 3.48
CA ARG A 65 -2.49 4.12 3.73
C ARG A 65 -2.10 3.22 2.56
N HIS A 66 -3.03 2.40 2.06
CA HIS A 66 -2.77 1.47 0.95
C HIS A 66 -2.43 2.20 -0.35
N ALA A 67 -3.17 3.26 -0.67
CA ALA A 67 -2.88 4.07 -1.86
C ALA A 67 -1.52 4.80 -1.74
N LEU A 68 -1.24 5.41 -0.59
CA LEU A 68 0.04 6.07 -0.32
C LEU A 68 1.20 5.07 -0.36
N TRP A 69 1.00 3.87 0.17
CA TRP A 69 2.01 2.81 0.17
C TRP A 69 2.48 2.49 -1.25
N CYS A 70 1.53 2.29 -2.15
CA CYS A 70 1.80 2.03 -3.56
C CYS A 70 2.49 3.23 -4.23
N CYS A 71 2.05 4.47 -3.96
CA CYS A 71 2.68 5.66 -4.49
C CYS A 71 4.15 5.78 -4.05
N LEU A 72 4.45 5.51 -2.78
CA LEU A 72 5.81 5.61 -2.26
C LEU A 72 6.72 4.49 -2.78
N ILE A 73 6.23 3.25 -2.85
CA ILE A 73 7.00 2.17 -3.50
C ILE A 73 7.30 2.55 -4.95
N MET A 74 6.28 2.96 -5.70
CA MET A 74 6.43 3.38 -7.10
C MET A 74 7.45 4.51 -7.23
N MET A 75 7.34 5.56 -6.41
CA MET A 75 8.26 6.69 -6.38
C MET A 75 9.71 6.22 -6.19
N TYR A 76 10.00 5.44 -5.14
CA TYR A 76 11.37 5.01 -4.86
C TYR A 76 11.91 4.07 -5.94
N CYS A 77 11.11 3.11 -6.40
CA CYS A 77 11.54 2.18 -7.44
C CYS A 77 11.74 2.88 -8.79
N CYS A 78 10.93 3.89 -9.14
CA CYS A 78 11.06 4.64 -10.40
C CYS A 78 12.31 5.53 -10.41
N LYS A 79 12.87 5.89 -9.25
CA LYS A 79 14.15 6.62 -9.19
C LYS A 79 15.33 5.78 -9.67
N ILE A 80 15.21 4.45 -9.64
CA ILE A 80 16.29 3.54 -10.03
C ILE A 80 15.90 2.57 -11.16
N SER A 81 14.70 2.72 -11.73
CA SER A 81 14.22 1.84 -12.79
C SER A 81 13.11 2.47 -13.63
N SER A 82 12.63 1.74 -14.64
CA SER A 82 11.53 2.20 -15.47
C SER A 82 10.19 2.06 -14.76
N PRO A 83 9.23 2.97 -15.01
CA PRO A 83 7.89 2.88 -14.43
C PRO A 83 7.21 1.52 -14.57
N LYS A 84 7.35 0.87 -15.72
CA LYS A 84 6.80 -0.47 -15.97
C LYS A 84 7.38 -1.54 -15.04
N LYS A 85 8.70 -1.53 -14.82
CA LYS A 85 9.36 -2.48 -13.90
C LYS A 85 8.94 -2.21 -12.46
N SER A 86 8.89 -0.94 -12.07
CA SER A 86 8.46 -0.50 -10.74
C SER A 86 7.00 -0.87 -10.46
N LEU A 87 6.10 -0.70 -11.44
CA LEU A 87 4.69 -1.09 -11.35
C LEU A 87 4.53 -2.60 -11.14
N ASN A 88 5.21 -3.39 -11.97
CA ASN A 88 5.17 -4.84 -11.87
C ASN A 88 5.69 -5.33 -10.51
N PHE A 89 6.78 -4.73 -10.00
CA PHE A 89 7.29 -5.08 -8.68
C PHE A 89 6.33 -4.65 -7.57
N THR A 90 5.82 -3.42 -7.62
CA THR A 90 4.90 -2.89 -6.60
C THR A 90 3.69 -3.81 -6.46
N LYS A 91 3.06 -4.17 -7.58
CA LYS A 91 1.94 -5.12 -7.60
C LYS A 91 2.32 -6.47 -6.99
N LYS A 92 3.46 -7.05 -7.39
CA LYS A 92 3.93 -8.33 -6.83
C LYS A 92 4.16 -8.26 -5.32
N MET A 93 4.75 -7.18 -4.84
CA MET A 93 5.05 -6.99 -3.42
C MET A 93 3.78 -6.78 -2.59
N THR A 94 2.85 -5.96 -3.06
CA THR A 94 1.60 -5.68 -2.34
C THR A 94 0.67 -6.89 -2.37
N ASP A 95 0.54 -7.58 -3.51
CA ASP A 95 -0.21 -8.84 -3.59
C ASP A 95 0.37 -9.91 -2.67
N LEU A 96 1.71 -10.02 -2.61
CA LEU A 96 2.38 -10.94 -1.68
C LEU A 96 2.06 -10.57 -0.23
N HIS A 97 2.07 -9.28 0.14
CA HIS A 97 1.70 -8.84 1.49
C HIS A 97 0.28 -9.30 1.88
N GLU A 98 -0.70 -9.10 1.00
CA GLU A 98 -2.09 -9.55 1.22
C GLU A 98 -2.22 -11.09 1.27
N GLU A 99 -1.27 -11.83 0.69
CA GLU A 99 -1.20 -13.29 0.80
C GLU A 99 -0.57 -13.73 2.14
N LEU A 100 0.49 -13.04 2.55
CA LEU A 100 1.23 -13.32 3.79
C LEU A 100 0.34 -13.09 5.01
N PHE A 101 -0.43 -12.00 5.02
CA PHE A 101 -1.32 -11.59 6.09
C PHE A 101 -2.80 -11.59 5.61
N PRO A 102 -3.44 -12.77 5.54
CA PRO A 102 -4.74 -12.90 4.89
C PRO A 102 -5.86 -12.22 5.68
N ASN A 103 -6.59 -11.36 4.97
CA ASN A 103 -7.77 -10.66 5.44
C ASN A 103 -9.08 -11.38 5.02
N LYS A 104 -10.22 -10.98 5.61
CA LYS A 104 -11.54 -11.43 5.14
C LYS A 104 -11.74 -11.03 3.67
N PRO A 105 -12.54 -11.77 2.88
CA PRO A 105 -12.67 -11.52 1.43
C PRO A 105 -12.98 -10.06 1.05
N LEU A 106 -13.88 -9.40 1.78
CA LEU A 106 -14.27 -8.01 1.51
C LEU A 106 -13.15 -7.01 1.84
N GLN A 107 -12.44 -7.23 2.94
CA GLN A 107 -11.28 -6.44 3.35
C GLN A 107 -10.13 -6.61 2.36
N LYS A 108 -9.81 -7.84 1.96
CA LYS A 108 -8.81 -8.11 0.92
C LYS A 108 -9.17 -7.42 -0.40
N LYS A 109 -10.45 -7.40 -0.78
CA LYS A 109 -10.92 -6.68 -1.97
C LYS A 109 -10.68 -5.17 -1.84
N MET A 110 -10.99 -4.57 -0.68
CA MET A 110 -10.71 -3.16 -0.38
C MET A 110 -9.21 -2.86 -0.50
N ASP A 111 -8.36 -3.66 0.14
CA ASP A 111 -6.90 -3.44 0.14
C ASP A 111 -6.32 -3.54 -1.26
N LEU A 112 -6.68 -4.58 -2.03
CA LEU A 112 -6.25 -4.74 -3.43
C LEU A 112 -6.74 -3.59 -4.33
N HIS A 113 -7.99 -3.13 -4.13
CA HIS A 113 -8.55 -2.01 -4.87
C HIS A 113 -7.78 -0.72 -4.61
N ASN A 114 -7.56 -0.38 -3.33
CA ASN A 114 -6.85 0.84 -2.95
C ASN A 114 -5.36 0.79 -3.35
N ASN A 115 -4.74 -0.39 -3.30
CA ASN A 115 -3.40 -0.59 -3.86
C ASN A 115 -3.37 -0.24 -5.35
N LYS A 116 -4.36 -0.71 -6.12
CA LYS A 116 -4.49 -0.38 -7.55
C LYS A 116 -4.65 1.13 -7.76
N ILE A 117 -5.55 1.79 -7.02
CA ILE A 117 -5.77 3.24 -7.13
C ILE A 117 -4.47 4.01 -6.87
N GLY A 118 -3.67 3.61 -5.88
CA GLY A 118 -2.37 4.23 -5.62
C GLY A 118 -1.38 4.06 -6.77
N MET A 119 -1.30 2.86 -7.35
CA MET A 119 -0.46 2.59 -8.53
C MET A 119 -0.93 3.39 -9.76
N ASP A 120 -2.23 3.40 -10.05
CA ASP A 120 -2.82 4.14 -11.17
C ASP A 120 -2.56 5.64 -11.03
N PHE A 121 -2.81 6.20 -9.84
CA PHE A 121 -2.57 7.61 -9.56
C PHE A 121 -1.11 8.01 -9.78
N PHE A 122 -0.15 7.19 -9.36
CA PHE A 122 1.26 7.46 -9.66
C PHE A 122 1.54 7.45 -11.17
N MET A 123 0.96 6.50 -11.90
CA MET A 123 1.15 6.39 -13.35
C MET A 123 0.55 7.58 -14.11
N GLU A 124 -0.58 8.14 -13.65
CA GLU A 124 -1.21 9.35 -14.20
C GLU A 124 -0.32 10.59 -14.07
N LEU A 125 0.58 10.65 -13.08
CA LEU A 125 1.48 11.78 -12.86
C LEU A 125 2.74 11.74 -13.73
N LEU A 126 3.14 10.57 -14.22
CA LEU A 126 4.39 10.39 -14.98
C LEU A 126 4.52 11.23 -16.26
N PRO A 127 3.46 11.50 -17.04
CA PRO A 127 3.56 12.39 -18.20
C PRO A 127 3.92 13.83 -17.83
N GLY A 128 3.53 14.29 -16.63
CA GLY A 128 3.74 15.67 -16.18
C GLY A 128 4.99 15.88 -15.33
N ILE A 129 5.55 14.82 -14.75
CA ILE A 129 6.65 14.90 -13.78
C ILE A 129 7.70 13.83 -14.12
N HIS A 130 8.94 14.28 -14.37
CA HIS A 130 10.04 13.35 -14.53
C HIS A 130 10.26 12.55 -13.24
N ARG A 131 10.39 11.23 -13.37
CA ARG A 131 10.43 10.24 -12.28
C ARG A 131 11.39 10.54 -11.11
N GLN A 132 12.44 11.33 -11.34
CA GLN A 132 13.40 11.72 -10.31
C GLN A 132 12.88 12.81 -9.35
N PHE A 133 11.96 13.65 -9.81
CA PHE A 133 11.45 14.81 -9.08
C PHE A 133 10.21 14.52 -8.23
N PHE A 134 9.74 13.27 -8.19
CA PHE A 134 8.68 12.92 -7.26
C PHE A 134 9.13 13.04 -5.81
N GLU A 135 8.30 13.73 -5.05
CA GLU A 135 8.40 13.89 -3.60
C GLU A 135 7.17 13.32 -2.91
N THR A 136 7.32 12.94 -1.64
CA THR A 136 6.22 12.40 -0.83
C THR A 136 5.05 13.38 -0.72
N SER A 137 5.32 14.68 -0.62
CA SER A 137 4.33 15.76 -0.53
C SER A 137 3.35 15.77 -1.70
N PHE A 138 3.78 15.33 -2.90
CA PHE A 138 2.96 15.33 -4.11
C PHE A 138 1.73 14.43 -3.98
N PHE A 139 1.81 13.40 -3.13
CA PHE A 139 0.74 12.43 -2.97
C PHE A 139 -0.20 12.75 -1.81
N ILE A 140 0.31 13.37 -0.74
CA ILE A 140 -0.42 13.45 0.54
C ILE A 140 -1.75 14.19 0.38
N GLU A 141 -1.73 15.43 -0.12
CA GLU A 141 -2.96 16.24 -0.20
C GLU A 141 -3.96 15.67 -1.21
N LYS A 142 -3.49 15.16 -2.35
CA LYS A 142 -4.35 14.51 -3.35
C LYS A 142 -4.95 13.19 -2.86
N LEU A 143 -4.20 12.40 -2.11
CA LEU A 143 -4.73 11.18 -1.51
C LEU A 143 -5.70 11.49 -0.35
N LYS A 144 -5.48 12.57 0.41
CA LYS A 144 -6.45 13.05 1.41
C LYS A 144 -7.76 13.47 0.75
N GLU A 145 -7.69 14.22 -0.35
CA GLU A 145 -8.86 14.58 -1.16
C GLU A 145 -9.61 13.33 -1.67
N LYS A 146 -8.89 12.35 -2.24
CA LYS A 146 -9.49 11.06 -2.66
C LYS A 146 -10.07 10.27 -1.48
N THR A 147 -9.51 10.42 -0.28
CA THR A 147 -9.99 9.73 0.93
C THR A 147 -11.26 10.36 1.48
N THR A 148 -11.39 11.69 1.41
CA THR A 148 -12.64 12.39 1.75
C THR A 148 -13.79 11.96 0.83
N ASN A 149 -13.48 11.69 -0.44
CA ASN A 149 -14.44 11.20 -1.44
C ASN A 149 -14.50 9.67 -1.53
N ALA A 150 -13.92 8.94 -0.56
CA ALA A 150 -13.91 7.48 -0.58
C ALA A 150 -15.32 6.91 -0.39
N LYS A 151 -15.57 5.75 -0.99
CA LYS A 151 -16.88 5.09 -1.00
C LYS A 151 -16.90 3.88 -0.07
N VAL A 152 -18.05 3.63 0.54
CA VAL A 152 -18.25 2.42 1.36
C VAL A 152 -18.37 1.21 0.43
N LEU A 153 -17.49 0.23 0.62
CA LEU A 153 -17.57 -1.08 -0.01
C LEU A 153 -18.47 -1.99 0.82
N LYS A 154 -19.64 -2.36 0.30
CA LYS A 154 -20.63 -3.18 1.01
C LYS A 154 -20.56 -4.64 0.58
N ASN A 155 -20.31 -4.89 -0.69
CA ASN A 155 -20.36 -6.23 -1.28
C ASN A 155 -19.18 -6.56 -2.20
N LEU A 156 -18.95 -7.87 -2.40
CA LEU A 156 -17.95 -8.37 -3.33
C LEU A 156 -18.24 -8.07 -4.80
N ASN A 157 -19.46 -7.68 -5.15
CA ASN A 157 -19.84 -7.31 -6.51
C ASN A 157 -19.74 -5.80 -6.80
N ASP A 158 -19.59 -4.96 -5.77
CA ASP A 158 -19.51 -3.51 -5.96
C ASP A 158 -18.27 -3.12 -6.78
N LYS A 159 -18.40 -2.19 -7.72
CA LYS A 159 -17.29 -1.67 -8.51
C LYS A 159 -17.24 -0.16 -8.36
N PHE A 160 -16.05 0.37 -8.07
CA PHE A 160 -15.84 1.79 -7.84
C PHE A 160 -14.65 2.28 -8.66
N GLU A 161 -14.90 2.80 -9.86
CA GLU A 161 -13.82 3.33 -10.68
C GLU A 161 -13.30 4.65 -10.11
N GLY A 162 -11.97 4.80 -10.04
CA GLY A 162 -11.27 6.03 -9.66
C GLY A 162 -11.40 6.47 -8.20
N SER A 163 -12.29 5.87 -7.41
CA SER A 163 -12.50 6.18 -5.98
C SER A 163 -11.76 5.20 -5.07
N LEU A 164 -11.19 5.70 -3.97
CA LEU A 164 -10.80 4.86 -2.85
C LEU A 164 -12.05 4.25 -2.20
N VAL A 165 -11.88 3.09 -1.57
CA VAL A 165 -12.98 2.39 -0.89
C VAL A 165 -12.60 2.00 0.53
N TYR A 166 -13.58 1.92 1.42
CA TYR A 166 -13.38 1.51 2.80
C TYR A 166 -14.58 0.70 3.32
N LEU A 167 -14.41 -0.01 4.44
CA LEU A 167 -15.51 -0.68 5.14
C LEU A 167 -16.03 0.21 6.27
N GLU A 168 -17.34 0.24 6.48
CA GLU A 168 -17.88 0.88 7.68
C GLU A 168 -17.34 0.16 8.91
N VAL A 169 -16.50 0.86 9.66
CA VAL A 169 -16.04 0.39 10.97
C VAL A 169 -17.21 0.66 11.91
N GLU A 170 -17.77 -0.40 12.51
CA GLU A 170 -18.77 -0.23 13.58
C GLU A 170 -18.22 0.78 14.58
N LYS A 171 -18.99 1.85 14.83
CA LYS A 171 -18.65 2.81 15.89
C LYS A 171 -18.61 2.00 17.18
N ILE A 172 -17.41 1.75 17.70
CA ILE A 172 -17.24 1.29 19.08
C ILE A 172 -17.93 2.36 19.93
N LYS A 173 -19.10 2.04 20.48
CA LYS A 173 -19.84 2.89 21.39
C LYS A 173 -19.06 3.05 22.69
#